data_AF-A0A815T448-F1
#
_entry.id   AF-A0A815T448-F1
#
_cell.length_a   1.000
_cell.length_b   1.000
_cell.length_c   1.000
_cell.angle_alpha   90.00
_cell.angle_beta   90.00
_cell.angle_gamma   90.00
#
_symmetry.space_group_name_H-M   'P 1'
#
loop_
_entity.id
_entity.type
_entity.pdbx_description
1 polymer ?
#
loop_
_entity_poly.entity_id
_entity_poly.type
_entity_poly.pdbx_seq_one_letter_code
_entity_poly.pdbx_strand_id
1 'polypeptide(L)'
;MRDLVFEKSDYQQLSWPSKSNATNIDLMSNTDVIIRHEHLLSDLIDKAHCGSTLASLLHCYYELYEKRCAADLDLHLELNDVLLLSLGLSHRRRLINQCRAQAGQKALQKIFSHSEDSNEQILINEFAKGFCLKSFDERISKEMDINYKISIDQYQNQIVKQSMSNLFKQFPENNLQFLIQSGAKG
;
A
#
# COMPACT_ATOMS: atom_id res chain seq x y z
N MET A 1 -27.58 -20.04 -39.25
CA MET A 1 -26.65 -20.39 -38.16
C MET A 1 -25.60 -21.30 -38.77
N ARG A 2 -24.33 -20.90 -38.78
CA ARG A 2 -23.23 -21.79 -39.17
C ARG A 2 -22.65 -22.35 -37.89
N ASP A 3 -22.71 -23.67 -37.74
CA ASP A 3 -22.06 -24.38 -36.64
C ASP A 3 -20.54 -24.26 -36.84
N LEU A 4 -19.88 -23.56 -35.91
CA LEU A 4 -18.42 -23.47 -35.87
C LEU A 4 -17.92 -24.67 -35.05
N VAL A 5 -17.38 -25.66 -35.75
CA VAL A 5 -16.64 -26.78 -35.15
C VAL A 5 -15.23 -26.28 -34.86
N PHE A 6 -14.87 -26.20 -33.58
CA PHE A 6 -13.51 -25.86 -33.17
C PHE A 6 -12.64 -27.12 -33.19
N GLU A 7 -11.72 -27.20 -34.15
CA GLU A 7 -10.59 -28.14 -34.08
C GLU A 7 -9.65 -27.70 -32.94
N LYS A 8 -9.09 -28.69 -32.23
CA LYS A 8 -8.11 -28.49 -31.16
C LYS A 8 -6.97 -27.62 -31.70
N SER A 9 -6.83 -26.41 -31.17
CA SER A 9 -5.69 -25.57 -31.50
C SER A 9 -4.44 -26.15 -30.82
N ASP A 10 -3.33 -26.22 -31.56
CA ASP A 10 -2.01 -26.73 -31.11
C ASP A 10 -1.29 -25.73 -30.17
N TYR A 11 -2.01 -24.78 -29.58
CA TYR A 11 -1.41 -23.84 -28.65
C TYR A 11 -1.07 -24.54 -27.34
N GLN A 12 0.20 -24.47 -26.95
CA GLN A 12 0.62 -24.91 -25.63
C GLN A 12 -0.20 -24.19 -24.57
N GLN A 13 -0.85 -24.98 -23.72
CA GLN A 13 -1.64 -24.51 -22.59
C GLN A 13 -0.73 -23.74 -21.62
N LEU A 14 -0.62 -22.43 -21.81
CA LEU A 14 0.05 -21.55 -20.87
C LEU A 14 -0.85 -21.40 -19.65
N SER A 15 -0.65 -22.31 -18.69
CA SER A 15 -1.21 -22.15 -17.36
C SER A 15 -0.50 -20.98 -16.67
N TRP A 16 -1.28 -20.14 -16.00
CA TRP A 16 -0.71 -19.24 -15.01
C TRP A 16 0.08 -20.08 -14.00
N PRO A 17 1.30 -19.67 -13.61
CA PRO A 17 2.08 -20.41 -12.62
C PRO A 17 1.39 -20.28 -11.26
N SER A 18 0.39 -21.13 -11.02
CA SER A 18 -0.08 -21.42 -9.67
C SER A 18 0.99 -22.26 -9.00
N LYS A 19 1.40 -21.85 -7.79
CA LYS A 19 2.31 -22.65 -6.96
C LYS A 19 1.68 -23.98 -6.51
N SER A 20 0.41 -24.22 -6.82
CA SER A 20 -0.29 -25.47 -6.54
C SER A 20 -0.78 -26.10 -7.83
N ASN A 21 -0.30 -27.30 -8.15
CA ASN A 21 -0.93 -28.24 -9.07
C ASN A 21 -2.24 -28.78 -8.46
N ALA A 22 -3.19 -27.91 -8.14
CA ALA A 22 -4.45 -28.29 -7.52
C ALA A 22 -5.48 -28.60 -8.61
N THR A 23 -5.70 -29.89 -8.87
CA THR A 23 -6.88 -30.41 -9.59
C THR A 23 -8.16 -30.34 -8.75
N ASN A 24 -8.09 -29.80 -7.53
CA ASN A 24 -9.17 -29.70 -6.57
C ASN A 24 -9.62 -28.24 -6.39
N ILE A 25 -10.84 -27.95 -6.84
CA ILE A 25 -11.47 -26.62 -6.75
C ILE A 25 -11.71 -26.22 -5.28
N ASP A 26 -11.78 -27.19 -4.36
CA ASP A 26 -11.99 -26.96 -2.92
C ASP A 26 -10.77 -26.39 -2.16
N LEU A 27 -9.61 -26.27 -2.82
CA LEU A 27 -8.39 -25.68 -2.22
C LEU A 27 -8.16 -24.21 -2.63
N MET A 28 -9.11 -23.61 -3.34
CA MET A 28 -8.89 -22.33 -3.99
C MET A 28 -9.22 -21.15 -3.08
N SER A 29 -8.38 -20.12 -3.15
CA SER A 29 -8.52 -18.90 -2.38
C SER A 29 -9.36 -17.88 -3.13
N ASN A 30 -10.00 -16.94 -2.43
CA ASN A 30 -10.73 -15.82 -3.06
C ASN A 30 -9.84 -14.92 -3.95
N THR A 31 -8.53 -15.16 -4.00
CA THR A 31 -7.57 -14.44 -4.83
C THR A 31 -7.27 -15.13 -6.16
N ASP A 32 -7.72 -16.38 -6.37
CA ASP A 32 -7.48 -17.10 -7.62
C ASP A 32 -8.57 -16.77 -8.65
N VAL A 33 -8.19 -16.30 -9.84
CA VAL A 33 -9.11 -16.03 -10.95
C VAL A 33 -9.14 -17.18 -11.94
N ILE A 34 -10.31 -17.79 -12.11
CA ILE A 34 -10.51 -18.96 -12.96
C ILE A 34 -11.63 -18.65 -13.95
N ILE A 35 -11.36 -18.89 -15.23
CA ILE A 35 -12.38 -18.88 -16.28
C ILE A 35 -12.44 -20.28 -16.86
N ARG A 36 -13.62 -20.89 -16.87
CA ARG A 36 -13.83 -22.22 -17.45
C ARG A 36 -15.11 -22.22 -18.27
N HIS A 37 -15.01 -22.63 -19.53
CA HIS A 37 -16.14 -22.66 -20.47
C HIS A 37 -16.92 -21.34 -20.47
N GLU A 38 -16.21 -20.20 -20.61
CA GLU A 38 -16.81 -18.85 -20.62
C GLU A 38 -17.44 -18.39 -19.29
N HIS A 39 -17.35 -19.19 -18.23
CA HIS A 39 -17.81 -18.82 -16.89
C HIS A 39 -16.64 -18.42 -16.00
N LEU A 40 -16.76 -17.25 -15.38
CA LEU A 40 -15.90 -16.84 -14.26
C LEU A 40 -16.30 -17.66 -13.03
N LEU A 41 -15.36 -18.42 -12.49
CA LEU A 41 -15.53 -19.25 -11.28
C LEU A 41 -14.85 -18.60 -10.05
N SER A 42 -14.54 -17.31 -10.14
CA SER A 42 -13.91 -16.52 -9.10
C SER A 42 -14.78 -15.34 -8.70
N ASP A 43 -14.79 -15.03 -7.40
CA ASP A 43 -15.66 -14.02 -6.82
C ASP A 43 -15.08 -12.59 -6.91
N LEU A 44 -13.78 -12.46 -7.20
CA LEU A 44 -13.08 -11.17 -7.19
C LEU A 44 -12.24 -10.95 -8.45
N ILE A 45 -12.37 -9.76 -9.01
CA ILE A 45 -11.57 -9.25 -10.12
C ILE A 45 -11.03 -7.88 -9.73
N ASP A 46 -9.77 -7.62 -10.04
CA ASP A 46 -9.10 -6.33 -9.80
C ASP A 46 -8.36 -5.84 -11.07
N LYS A 47 -7.58 -4.76 -10.93
CA LYS A 47 -6.78 -4.23 -12.04
C LYS A 47 -5.70 -5.19 -12.55
N ALA A 48 -5.20 -6.13 -11.75
CA ALA A 48 -4.25 -7.12 -12.26
C ALA A 48 -4.92 -7.99 -13.34
N HIS A 49 -6.22 -8.24 -13.20
CA HIS A 49 -7.00 -9.10 -14.08
C HIS A 49 -7.68 -8.35 -15.24
N CYS A 50 -8.15 -7.13 -15.04
CA CYS A 50 -8.87 -6.37 -16.09
C CYS A 50 -8.19 -5.09 -16.55
N GLY A 51 -7.04 -4.73 -15.96
CA GLY A 51 -6.25 -3.58 -16.37
C GLY A 51 -5.27 -3.88 -17.50
N SER A 52 -4.44 -2.88 -17.81
CA SER A 52 -3.32 -2.97 -18.76
C SER A 52 -2.13 -3.77 -18.19
N THR A 53 -2.40 -4.98 -17.72
CA THR A 53 -1.43 -5.93 -17.18
C THR A 53 -1.20 -7.03 -18.21
N LEU A 54 0.04 -7.47 -18.37
CA LEU A 54 0.36 -8.58 -19.27
C LEU A 54 -0.34 -9.87 -18.80
N ALA A 55 -0.86 -10.66 -19.74
CA ALA A 55 -1.65 -11.87 -19.49
C ALA A 55 -2.97 -11.65 -18.70
N SER A 56 -3.39 -10.40 -18.48
CA SER A 56 -4.69 -10.09 -17.88
C SER A 56 -5.84 -10.70 -18.69
N LEU A 57 -7.00 -10.86 -18.07
CA LEU A 57 -8.23 -11.32 -18.73
C LEU A 57 -8.54 -10.46 -19.96
N LEU A 58 -8.38 -9.14 -19.84
CA LEU A 58 -8.60 -8.22 -20.97
C LEU A 58 -7.55 -8.42 -22.07
N HIS A 59 -6.29 -8.69 -21.71
CA HIS A 59 -5.22 -9.00 -22.66
C HIS A 59 -5.49 -10.33 -23.39
N CYS A 60 -5.80 -11.41 -22.67
CA CYS A 60 -6.16 -12.70 -23.24
C CYS A 60 -7.43 -12.61 -24.10
N TYR A 61 -8.44 -11.86 -23.66
CA TYR A 61 -9.67 -11.65 -24.43
C TYR A 61 -9.41 -10.85 -25.71
N TYR A 62 -8.58 -9.81 -25.66
CA TYR A 62 -8.19 -9.04 -26.84
C TYR A 62 -7.44 -9.91 -27.86
N GLU A 63 -6.51 -10.75 -27.38
CA GLU A 63 -5.72 -11.67 -28.20
C GLU A 63 -6.59 -12.77 -28.86
N LEU A 64 -7.68 -13.19 -28.20
CA LEU A 64 -8.52 -14.29 -28.65
C LEU A 64 -9.78 -13.86 -29.43
N TYR A 65 -10.40 -12.71 -29.14
CA TYR A 65 -11.81 -12.46 -29.53
C TYR A 65 -12.15 -11.06 -30.05
N GLU A 66 -11.20 -10.15 -30.28
CA GLU A 66 -11.38 -8.80 -30.84
C GLU A 66 -12.71 -8.04 -30.49
N LYS A 67 -12.59 -7.09 -29.56
CA LYS A 67 -13.47 -5.93 -29.25
C LYS A 67 -14.98 -6.18 -29.03
N ARG A 68 -15.35 -6.20 -27.74
CA ARG A 68 -16.44 -5.41 -27.11
C ARG A 68 -16.48 -5.72 -25.61
N CYS A 69 -16.44 -4.69 -24.76
CA CYS A 69 -17.12 -4.61 -23.45
C CYS A 69 -16.77 -3.29 -22.76
N ALA A 70 -17.77 -2.61 -22.20
CA ALA A 70 -17.63 -1.69 -21.08
C ALA A 70 -18.95 -1.71 -20.30
N ALA A 71 -18.87 -1.93 -19.00
CA ALA A 71 -19.96 -1.69 -18.06
C ALA A 71 -19.56 -0.50 -17.19
N ASP A 72 -20.47 0.46 -17.02
CA ASP A 72 -20.29 1.57 -16.10
C ASP A 72 -20.53 1.10 -14.66
N LEU A 73 -19.54 1.31 -13.80
CA LEU A 73 -19.65 1.06 -12.36
C LEU A 73 -19.60 2.41 -11.64
N ASP A 74 -20.74 2.83 -11.09
CA ASP A 74 -20.84 4.08 -10.34
C ASP A 74 -20.30 3.91 -8.91
N LEU A 75 -19.05 4.32 -8.68
CA LEU A 75 -18.44 4.39 -7.35
C LEU A 75 -18.40 5.84 -6.86
N HIS A 76 -19.04 6.11 -5.72
CA HIS A 76 -19.08 7.45 -5.11
C HIS A 76 -18.26 7.49 -3.81
N LEU A 77 -17.38 8.48 -3.67
CA LEU A 77 -16.64 8.72 -2.43
C LEU A 77 -17.47 9.58 -1.47
N GLU A 78 -17.58 9.13 -0.23
CA GLU A 78 -18.29 9.82 0.85
C GLU A 78 -17.33 10.30 1.94
N LEU A 79 -17.76 11.29 2.73
CA LEU A 79 -16.98 11.77 3.88
C LEU A 79 -16.61 10.63 4.84
N ASN A 80 -17.52 9.67 5.02
CA ASN A 80 -17.32 8.52 5.90
C ASN A 80 -16.15 7.60 5.48
N ASP A 81 -15.69 7.69 4.22
CA ASP A 81 -14.59 6.87 3.71
C ASP A 81 -13.21 7.38 4.18
N VAL A 82 -13.13 8.62 4.69
CA VAL A 82 -11.88 9.23 5.18
C VAL A 82 -11.84 9.44 6.71
N LEU A 83 -12.96 9.25 7.39
CA LEU A 83 -13.05 9.49 8.83
C LEU A 83 -12.42 8.34 9.63
N LEU A 84 -11.85 8.70 10.78
CA LEU A 84 -11.36 7.76 11.78
C LEU A 84 -12.37 7.62 12.92
N LEU A 85 -12.43 6.44 13.50
CA LEU A 85 -13.06 6.20 14.79
C LEU A 85 -12.34 7.02 15.88
N SER A 86 -13.07 7.33 16.95
CA SER A 86 -12.55 8.09 18.10
C SER A 86 -11.29 7.44 18.71
N LEU A 87 -11.22 6.12 18.72
CA LEU A 87 -10.06 5.35 19.14
C LEU A 87 -8.84 5.64 18.24
N GLY A 88 -9.01 5.56 16.92
CA GLY A 88 -7.97 5.89 15.94
C GLY A 88 -7.47 7.33 16.06
N LEU A 89 -8.38 8.29 16.28
CA LEU A 89 -8.02 9.69 16.54
C LEU A 89 -7.19 9.88 17.81
N SER A 90 -7.56 9.16 18.87
CA SER A 90 -6.86 9.20 20.16
C SER A 90 -5.45 8.64 20.05
N HIS A 91 -5.30 7.50 19.36
CA HIS A 91 -4.00 6.90 19.05
C HIS A 91 -3.13 7.83 18.20
N ARG A 92 -3.68 8.39 17.12
CA ARG A 92 -2.98 9.36 16.27
C ARG A 92 -2.46 10.54 17.08
N ARG A 93 -3.29 11.13 17.95
CA ARG A 93 -2.91 12.27 18.80
C ARG A 93 -1.79 11.90 19.77
N ARG A 94 -1.87 10.71 20.39
CA ARG A 94 -0.82 10.19 21.28
C ARG A 94 0.51 10.06 20.55
N LEU A 95 0.53 9.43 19.38
CA LEU A 95 1.75 9.25 18.58
C LEU A 95 2.35 10.58 18.12
N ILE A 96 1.53 11.54 17.71
CA ILE A 96 2.01 12.90 17.35
C ILE A 96 2.66 13.58 18.57
N ASN A 97 2.06 13.47 19.74
CA ASN A 97 2.63 14.06 20.96
C ASN A 97 3.95 13.39 21.36
N GLN A 98 4.05 12.07 21.24
CA GLN A 98 5.30 11.32 21.47
C GLN A 98 6.39 11.71 20.46
N CYS A 99 6.02 11.83 19.18
CA CYS A 99 6.92 12.29 18.13
C CYS A 99 7.49 13.68 18.45
N ARG A 100 6.63 14.64 18.81
CA ARG A 100 7.06 15.99 19.20
C ARG A 100 7.99 16.00 20.41
N ALA A 101 7.76 15.11 21.37
CA ALA A 101 8.57 15.04 22.58
C ALA A 101 9.92 14.34 22.37
N GLN A 102 10.03 13.38 21.44
CA GLN A 102 11.18 12.46 21.39
C GLN A 102 11.95 12.46 20.08
N ALA A 103 11.34 12.84 18.95
CA ALA A 103 11.94 12.62 17.64
C ALA A 103 13.24 13.41 17.43
N GLY A 104 13.27 14.66 17.89
CA GLY A 104 14.46 15.52 17.84
C GLY A 104 15.58 15.00 18.74
N GLN A 105 15.28 14.68 19.99
CA GLN A 105 16.26 14.13 20.94
C GLN A 105 16.90 12.84 20.39
N LYS A 106 16.10 11.90 19.89
CA LYS A 106 16.59 10.65 19.29
C LYS A 106 17.46 10.88 18.06
N ALA A 107 17.13 11.88 17.24
CA ALA A 107 17.93 12.23 16.08
C ALA A 107 19.31 12.77 16.50
N LEU A 108 19.35 13.68 17.48
CA LEU A 108 20.60 14.25 17.99
C LEU A 108 21.47 13.21 18.71
N GLN A 109 20.86 12.32 19.51
CA GLN A 109 21.58 11.24 20.20
C GLN A 109 22.36 10.36 19.23
N LYS A 110 21.77 10.01 18.08
CA LYS A 110 22.44 9.21 17.05
C LYS A 110 23.65 9.91 16.45
N ILE A 111 23.55 11.22 16.22
CA ILE A 111 24.59 12.00 15.53
C ILE A 111 25.76 12.26 16.47
N PHE A 112 25.48 12.68 17.70
CA PHE A 112 26.50 12.94 18.69
C PHE A 112 26.94 11.68 19.44
N SER A 113 26.50 10.49 19.01
CA SER A 113 26.84 9.19 19.62
C SER A 113 26.62 9.15 21.14
N HIS A 114 25.56 9.83 21.60
CA HIS A 114 25.21 9.96 23.01
C HIS A 114 24.28 8.82 23.45
N SER A 115 24.33 8.43 24.73
CA SER A 115 23.44 7.41 25.29
C SER A 115 21.98 7.89 25.36
N GLU A 116 21.01 6.97 25.41
CA GLU A 116 19.57 7.33 25.45
C GLU A 116 19.19 8.19 26.67
N ASP A 117 19.97 8.11 27.77
CA ASP A 117 19.78 8.90 29.00
C ASP A 117 20.39 10.31 28.96
N SER A 118 20.89 10.75 27.80
CA SER A 118 21.55 12.06 27.70
C SER A 118 20.56 13.21 27.92
N ASN A 119 20.93 14.13 28.81
CA ASN A 119 20.13 15.32 29.13
C ASN A 119 19.89 16.15 27.86
N GLU A 120 18.62 16.46 27.57
CA GLU A 120 18.19 17.23 26.41
C GLU A 120 18.94 18.57 26.28
N GLN A 121 19.23 19.25 27.38
CA GLN A 121 19.97 20.52 27.36
C GLN A 121 21.41 20.36 26.85
N ILE A 122 22.05 19.22 27.08
CA ILE A 122 23.40 18.94 26.57
C ILE A 122 23.34 18.80 25.06
N LEU A 123 22.39 18.01 24.55
CA LEU A 123 22.18 17.80 23.11
C LEU A 123 21.84 19.11 22.39
N ILE A 124 20.98 19.95 22.97
CA ILE A 124 20.65 21.28 22.44
C ILE A 124 21.88 22.17 22.40
N ASN A 125 22.71 22.16 23.46
CA ASN A 125 23.92 22.95 23.51
C ASN A 125 24.97 22.49 22.49
N GLU A 126 25.13 21.17 22.26
CA GLU A 126 26.01 20.66 21.22
C GLU A 126 25.51 20.99 19.82
N PHE A 127 24.21 20.83 19.59
CA PHE A 127 23.55 21.27 18.36
C PHE A 127 23.79 22.77 18.10
N ALA A 128 23.56 23.62 19.10
CA ALA A 128 23.76 25.07 18.99
C ALA A 128 25.23 25.44 18.75
N LYS A 129 26.18 24.79 19.44
CA LYS A 129 27.62 25.00 19.21
C LYS A 129 28.01 24.64 17.78
N GLY A 130 27.52 23.52 17.27
CA GLY A 130 27.70 23.13 15.89
C GLY A 130 27.18 24.19 14.92
N PHE A 131 25.94 24.65 15.11
CA PHE A 131 25.29 25.58 14.20
C PHE A 131 25.84 27.02 14.26
N CYS A 132 26.25 27.51 15.43
CA CYS A 132 26.70 28.90 15.63
C CYS A 132 28.18 29.12 15.27
N LEU A 133 29.02 28.11 15.42
CA LEU A 133 30.39 28.19 14.92
C LEU A 133 30.31 27.93 13.42
N LYS A 134 30.70 28.91 12.58
CA LYS A 134 30.70 28.88 11.09
C LYS A 134 31.43 27.68 10.44
N SER A 135 31.84 26.69 11.24
CA SER A 135 32.46 25.42 10.89
C SER A 135 31.45 24.28 10.81
N PHE A 136 30.15 24.53 10.63
CA PHE A 136 29.23 23.43 10.44
C PHE A 136 29.43 22.82 9.06
N ASP A 137 30.10 21.69 9.04
CA ASP A 137 30.32 20.89 7.85
C ASP A 137 28.94 20.53 7.25
N GLU A 138 28.76 20.84 5.97
CA GLU A 138 27.54 20.54 5.22
C GLU A 138 27.12 19.07 5.37
N ARG A 139 28.11 18.18 5.59
CA ARG A 139 27.90 16.76 5.90
C ARG A 139 27.10 16.54 7.18
N ILE A 140 27.44 17.23 8.26
CA ILE A 140 26.73 17.08 9.55
C ILE A 140 25.30 17.63 9.42
N SER A 141 25.09 18.70 8.65
CA SER A 141 23.74 19.21 8.36
C SER A 141 22.88 18.19 7.63
N LYS A 142 23.42 17.56 6.58
CA LYS A 142 22.71 16.50 5.85
C LYS A 142 22.43 15.30 6.75
N GLU A 143 23.39 14.92 7.58
CA GLU A 143 23.22 13.80 8.52
C GLU A 143 22.14 14.09 9.57
N MET A 144 22.01 15.34 10.03
CA MET A 144 20.90 15.78 10.88
C MET A 144 19.55 15.63 10.21
N ASP A 145 19.39 16.14 9.00
CA ASP A 145 18.13 16.04 8.27
C ASP A 145 17.73 14.57 8.02
N ILE A 146 18.70 13.73 7.66
CA ILE A 146 18.48 12.29 7.45
C ILE A 146 18.04 11.61 8.74
N ASN A 147 18.76 11.79 9.84
CA ASN A 147 18.42 11.14 11.12
C ASN A 147 17.09 11.64 11.68
N TYR A 148 16.79 12.93 11.51
CA TYR A 148 15.51 13.50 11.91
C TYR A 148 14.35 12.93 11.08
N LYS A 149 14.53 12.83 9.75
CA LYS A 149 13.58 12.18 8.85
C LYS A 149 13.32 10.72 9.26
N ILE A 150 14.37 9.94 9.49
CA ILE A 150 14.26 8.54 9.93
C ILE A 150 13.45 8.45 11.24
N SER A 151 13.72 9.35 12.19
CA SER A 151 13.01 9.42 13.47
C SER A 151 11.51 9.69 13.29
N ILE A 152 11.14 10.65 12.43
CA ILE A 152 9.74 10.98 12.13
C ILE A 152 9.04 9.87 11.33
N ASP A 153 9.70 9.29 10.34
CA ASP A 153 9.14 8.26 9.46
C ASP A 153 8.66 7.04 10.27
N GLN A 154 9.31 6.71 11.38
CA GLN A 154 8.85 5.67 12.31
C GLN A 154 7.47 5.97 12.89
N TYR A 155 7.23 7.21 13.36
CA TYR A 155 5.93 7.62 13.88
C TYR A 155 4.89 7.71 12.76
N GLN A 156 5.27 8.22 11.58
CA GLN A 156 4.38 8.29 10.43
C GLN A 156 3.86 6.89 10.05
N ASN A 157 4.74 5.91 9.97
CA ASN A 157 4.38 4.53 9.66
C ASN A 157 3.45 3.92 10.72
N GLN A 158 3.71 4.18 12.01
CA GLN A 158 2.82 3.74 13.09
C GLN A 158 1.45 4.41 13.03
N ILE A 159 1.41 5.72 12.75
CA ILE A 159 0.16 6.49 12.58
C ILE A 159 -0.64 5.92 11.42
N VAL A 160 -0.02 5.70 10.26
CA VAL A 160 -0.69 5.13 9.08
C VAL A 160 -1.24 3.75 9.41
N LYS A 161 -0.41 2.85 9.96
CA LYS A 161 -0.83 1.49 10.31
C LYS A 161 -2.01 1.47 11.27
N GLN A 162 -1.96 2.26 12.34
CA GLN A 162 -3.05 2.32 13.32
C GLN A 162 -4.30 3.02 12.77
N SER A 163 -4.13 4.05 11.94
CA SER A 163 -5.25 4.79 11.35
C SER A 163 -6.03 3.92 10.36
N MET A 164 -5.33 3.17 9.50
CA MET A 164 -5.97 2.27 8.52
C MET A 164 -6.88 1.23 9.18
N SER A 165 -6.47 0.66 10.31
CA SER A 165 -7.29 -0.29 11.09
C SER A 165 -8.41 0.36 11.91
N ASN A 166 -8.49 1.69 11.95
CA ASN A 166 -9.47 2.45 12.75
C ASN A 166 -10.27 3.45 11.90
N LEU A 167 -10.40 3.21 10.59
CA LEU A 167 -11.31 3.96 9.73
C LEU A 167 -12.77 3.68 10.13
N PHE A 168 -13.61 4.70 9.96
CA PHE A 168 -15.04 4.65 10.27
C PHE A 168 -15.77 3.61 9.41
N LYS A 169 -15.45 3.57 8.11
CA LYS A 169 -15.76 2.44 7.23
C LYS A 169 -14.49 1.64 6.98
N GLN A 170 -14.60 0.32 7.04
CA GLN A 170 -13.54 -0.60 6.65
C GLN A 170 -13.79 -1.12 5.24
N PHE A 171 -12.79 -1.74 4.64
CA PHE A 171 -12.98 -2.54 3.44
C PHE A 171 -13.90 -3.74 3.76
N PRO A 172 -14.86 -4.08 2.88
CA PRO A 172 -15.08 -3.55 1.53
C PRO A 172 -15.96 -2.30 1.43
N GLU A 173 -16.62 -1.84 2.50
CA GLU A 173 -17.57 -0.72 2.47
C GLU A 173 -16.92 0.66 2.31
N ASN A 174 -15.60 0.74 2.51
CA ASN A 174 -14.82 1.96 2.31
C ASN A 174 -14.40 2.08 0.84
N ASN A 175 -15.06 2.97 0.11
CA ASN A 175 -14.82 3.15 -1.33
C ASN A 175 -13.41 3.69 -1.65
N LEU A 176 -12.78 4.43 -0.73
CA LEU A 176 -11.40 4.88 -0.91
C LEU A 176 -10.41 3.71 -0.77
N GLN A 177 -10.60 2.83 0.22
CA GLN A 177 -9.80 1.61 0.34
C GLN A 177 -10.03 0.69 -0.87
N PHE A 178 -11.28 0.58 -1.34
CA PHE A 178 -11.61 -0.18 -2.54
C PHE A 178 -10.86 0.33 -3.78
N LEU A 179 -10.82 1.65 -4.02
CA LEU A 179 -10.08 2.25 -5.14
C LEU A 179 -8.58 1.95 -5.08
N ILE A 180 -7.98 2.06 -3.89
CA ILE A 180 -6.54 1.84 -3.68
C ILE A 180 -6.21 0.36 -3.86
N GLN A 181 -6.96 -0.53 -3.21
CA GLN A 181 -6.70 -1.96 -3.21
C GLN A 181 -7.01 -2.63 -4.56
N SER A 182 -8.05 -2.17 -5.26
CA SER A 182 -8.33 -2.61 -6.64
C SER A 182 -7.32 -2.08 -7.66
N GLY A 183 -6.44 -1.16 -7.27
CA GLY A 183 -5.47 -0.50 -8.14
C GLY A 183 -6.08 0.54 -9.09
N ALA A 184 -7.38 0.85 -8.93
CA ALA A 184 -8.07 1.84 -9.75
C ALA A 184 -7.42 3.23 -9.61
N LYS A 185 -7.13 3.66 -8.37
CA LYS A 185 -6.48 4.95 -8.09
C LYS A 185 -5.81 4.97 -6.70
N GLY A 186 -4.62 5.56 -6.63
CA GLY A 186 -3.82 5.72 -5.40
C GLY A 186 -3.88 7.10 -4.79
#